data_AF-A0A4S8RJX4-F1
#
_entry.id   AF-A0A4S8RJX4-F1
#
_cell.length_a   1.000
_cell.length_b   1.000
_cell.length_c   1.000
_cell.angle_alpha   90.00
_cell.angle_beta   90.00
_cell.angle_gamma   90.00
#
_symmetry.space_group_name_H-M   'P 1'
#
loop_
_entity.id
_entity.type
_entity.pdbx_description
1 polymer ?
#
loop_
_entity_poly.entity_id
_entity_poly.type
_entity_poly.pdbx_seq_one_letter_code
_entity_poly.pdbx_strand_id
1 'polypeptide(L)'
;MNPKLKSILEDVWWNIGIVCTSIFVFTVFAMSAPDLDRAGLGGLANLFFPGLIGVFTIIIYLLTRIFANEWNWIITLAGVVFMAYVSTMLFFDRL
;
A
#
# COMPACT_ATOMS: atom_id res chain seq x y z
N MET A 1 -0.33 8.17 24.13
CA MET A 1 0.19 7.11 23.23
C MET A 1 1.35 6.40 23.91
N ASN A 2 1.45 5.07 23.83
CA ASN A 2 2.57 4.32 24.43
C ASN A 2 3.91 4.80 23.80
N PRO A 3 4.93 5.16 24.60
CA PRO A 3 6.19 5.72 24.08
C PRO A 3 6.92 4.78 23.11
N LYS A 4 6.83 3.46 23.31
CA LYS A 4 7.38 2.47 22.36
C LYS A 4 6.62 2.48 21.03
N LEU A 5 5.30 2.63 21.08
CA LEU A 5 4.48 2.69 19.86
C LEU A 5 4.77 3.97 19.07
N LYS A 6 4.94 5.10 19.77
CA LYS A 6 5.32 6.38 19.16
C LYS A 6 6.64 6.26 18.40
N SER A 7 7.67 5.67 19.01
CA SER A 7 8.98 5.53 18.35
C SER A 7 8.92 4.65 17.09
N ILE A 8 8.10 3.59 17.11
CA ILE A 8 7.93 2.71 15.94
C ILE A 8 7.19 3.45 14.81
N LEU A 9 6.13 4.20 15.14
CA LEU A 9 5.34 4.92 14.15
C LEU A 9 6.11 6.08 13.50
N GLU A 10 7.06 6.69 14.19
CA GLU A 10 7.85 7.82 13.65
C GLU A 10 9.11 7.37 12.89
N ASP A 11 9.48 6.09 13.02
CA ASP A 11 10.65 5.52 12.35
C ASP A 11 10.41 5.35 10.84
N VAL A 12 11.37 5.82 10.04
CA VAL A 12 11.31 5.78 8.57
C VAL A 12 11.19 4.34 8.08
N TRP A 13 12.05 3.47 8.59
CA TRP A 13 12.23 2.11 8.10
C TRP A 13 11.03 1.24 8.44
N TRP A 14 10.41 1.46 9.61
CA TRP A 14 9.15 0.79 9.95
C TRP A 14 8.02 1.19 9.01
N ASN A 15 7.86 2.48 8.72
CA ASN A 15 6.84 2.94 7.77
C ASN A 15 7.06 2.38 6.37
N ILE A 16 8.28 2.48 5.84
CA ILE A 16 8.63 1.92 4.52
C ILE A 16 8.42 0.40 4.52
N GLY A 17 8.86 -0.29 5.59
CA GLY A 17 8.70 -1.74 5.73
C GLY A 17 7.24 -2.18 5.72
N ILE A 18 6.36 -1.44 6.39
CA ILE A 18 4.91 -1.67 6.36
C ILE A 18 4.36 -1.49 4.94
N VAL A 19 4.72 -0.42 4.24
CA VAL A 19 4.26 -0.20 2.86
C VAL A 19 4.76 -1.31 1.93
N CYS A 20 6.05 -1.67 1.99
CA CYS A 20 6.61 -2.75 1.17
C CYS A 20 5.95 -4.11 1.45
N THR A 21 5.71 -4.42 2.72
CA THR A 21 4.99 -5.65 3.11
C THR A 21 3.55 -5.62 2.58
N SER A 22 2.90 -4.47 2.65
CA SER A 22 1.55 -4.28 2.14
C SER A 22 1.48 -4.43 0.63
N ILE A 23 2.44 -3.87 -0.12
CA ILE A 23 2.56 -4.09 -1.58
C ILE A 23 2.60 -5.58 -1.87
N PHE A 24 3.50 -6.32 -1.21
CA PHE A 24 3.63 -7.75 -1.46
C PHE A 24 2.34 -8.52 -1.16
N VAL A 25 1.75 -8.30 0.01
CA VAL A 25 0.49 -8.96 0.43
C VAL A 25 -0.65 -8.65 -0.53
N PHE A 26 -0.84 -7.38 -0.90
CA PHE A 26 -1.95 -6.95 -1.73
C PHE A 26 -1.77 -7.27 -3.21
N THR A 27 -0.52 -7.33 -3.70
CA THR A 27 -0.22 -7.88 -5.03
C THR A 27 -0.53 -9.37 -5.08
N VAL A 28 -0.08 -10.16 -4.10
CA VAL A 28 -0.39 -11.61 -4.04
C VAL A 28 -1.90 -11.83 -3.95
N PHE A 29 -2.59 -11.05 -3.13
CA PHE A 29 -4.04 -11.09 -3.00
C PHE A 29 -4.75 -10.78 -4.33
N ALA A 30 -4.42 -9.66 -5.00
CA ALA A 30 -5.04 -9.28 -6.27
C ALA A 30 -4.72 -10.28 -7.40
N MET A 31 -3.52 -10.87 -7.42
CA MET A 31 -3.14 -11.92 -8.36
C MET A 31 -3.83 -13.27 -8.10
N SER A 32 -4.43 -13.44 -6.92
CA SER A 32 -5.23 -14.63 -6.58
C SER A 32 -6.69 -14.50 -7.03
N ALA A 33 -7.04 -13.44 -7.77
CA ALA A 33 -8.40 -13.24 -8.26
C ALA A 33 -8.85 -14.39 -9.18
N PRO A 34 -10.12 -14.82 -9.10
CA PRO A 34 -10.67 -15.80 -10.02
C PRO A 34 -10.69 -15.26 -11.46
N ASP A 35 -10.53 -16.16 -12.44
CA ASP A 35 -10.57 -15.84 -13.88
C ASP A 35 -9.51 -14.84 -14.38
N LEU A 36 -8.41 -14.65 -13.65
CA LEU A 36 -7.30 -13.75 -14.03
C LEU A 36 -6.70 -14.08 -15.41
N ASP A 37 -6.66 -15.36 -15.73
CA ASP A 37 -6.22 -15.96 -16.98
C ASP A 37 -7.15 -15.65 -18.17
N ARG A 38 -8.41 -15.27 -17.90
CA ARG A 38 -9.36 -14.78 -18.91
C ARG A 38 -9.34 -13.26 -19.05
N ALA A 39 -8.81 -12.54 -18.06
CA ALA A 39 -8.75 -11.08 -18.05
C ALA A 39 -7.74 -10.49 -19.06
N GLY A 40 -6.89 -11.31 -19.69
CA GLY A 40 -5.92 -10.85 -20.69
C GLY A 40 -4.98 -9.77 -20.12
N LEU A 41 -4.99 -8.58 -20.73
CA LEU A 41 -4.24 -7.40 -20.22
C LEU A 41 -4.76 -6.90 -18.86
N GLY A 42 -6.00 -7.20 -18.47
CA GLY A 42 -6.55 -6.90 -17.15
C GLY A 42 -5.85 -7.65 -16.02
N GLY A 43 -5.36 -8.87 -16.26
CA GLY A 43 -4.58 -9.63 -15.27
C GLY A 43 -3.25 -8.96 -14.91
N LEU A 44 -2.67 -8.17 -15.83
CA LEU A 44 -1.49 -7.35 -15.55
C LEU A 44 -1.81 -6.19 -14.59
N ALA A 45 -3.02 -5.64 -14.64
CA ALA A 45 -3.43 -4.58 -13.72
C ALA A 45 -3.35 -5.08 -12.25
N ASN A 46 -3.78 -6.30 -11.98
CA ASN A 46 -3.74 -6.90 -10.64
C ASN A 46 -2.32 -7.04 -10.10
N LEU A 47 -1.31 -7.17 -10.98
CA LEU A 47 0.10 -7.21 -10.60
C LEU A 47 0.64 -5.81 -10.27
N PHE A 48 0.33 -4.82 -11.11
CA PHE A 48 1.00 -3.51 -11.07
C PHE A 48 0.33 -2.48 -10.17
N PHE A 49 -1.01 -2.46 -10.07
CA PHE A 49 -1.72 -1.40 -9.33
C PHE A 49 -1.35 -1.35 -7.84
N PRO A 50 -1.30 -2.47 -7.09
CA PRO A 50 -0.91 -2.41 -5.68
C PRO A 50 0.54 -1.91 -5.51
N GLY A 51 1.44 -2.32 -6.41
CA GLY A 51 2.83 -1.86 -6.42
C GLY A 51 2.97 -0.37 -6.73
N LEU A 52 2.30 0.13 -7.76
CA LEU A 52 2.30 1.55 -8.11
C LEU A 52 1.76 2.41 -6.98
N ILE A 53 0.62 2.03 -6.38
CA ILE A 53 0.03 2.75 -5.25
C ILE A 53 0.99 2.76 -4.06
N GLY A 54 1.63 1.64 -3.76
CA GLY A 54 2.60 1.58 -2.67
C GLY A 54 3.84 2.45 -2.92
N VAL A 55 4.37 2.49 -4.14
CA VAL A 55 5.47 3.40 -4.51
C VAL A 55 5.05 4.86 -4.36
N PHE A 56 3.87 5.24 -4.86
CA PHE A 56 3.33 6.59 -4.65
C PHE A 56 3.14 6.92 -3.17
N THR A 57 2.68 5.97 -2.37
CA THR A 57 2.52 6.13 -0.91
C THR A 57 3.87 6.43 -0.25
N ILE A 58 4.94 5.71 -0.62
CA ILE A 58 6.29 5.98 -0.09
C ILE A 58 6.76 7.37 -0.48
N ILE A 59 6.57 7.77 -1.74
CA ILE A 59 6.96 9.11 -2.22
C ILE A 59 6.22 10.20 -1.42
N ILE A 60 4.89 10.08 -1.29
CA ILE A 60 4.08 11.04 -0.53
C ILE A 60 4.49 11.05 0.95
N TYR A 61 4.74 9.88 1.55
CA TYR A 61 5.22 9.77 2.93
C TYR A 61 6.55 10.52 3.12
N LEU A 62 7.53 10.29 2.25
CA LEU A 62 8.84 10.95 2.30
C LEU A 62 8.72 12.47 2.11
N LEU A 63 7.91 12.91 1.14
CA LEU A 63 7.65 14.33 0.90
C LEU A 63 7.01 14.98 2.12
N THR A 64 6.01 14.34 2.72
CA THR A 64 5.28 14.94 3.83
C THR A 64 6.09 14.92 5.12
N ARG A 65 7.01 13.96 5.28
CA ARG A 65 7.98 13.95 6.38
C ARG A 65 8.87 15.20 6.39
N ILE A 66 9.17 15.80 5.23
CA ILE A 66 9.95 17.06 5.14
C ILE A 66 9.19 18.22 5.80
N PHE A 67 7.86 18.23 5.72
CA PHE A 67 7.02 19.34 6.20
C PHE A 67 6.35 19.07 7.55
N ALA A 68 6.01 17.82 7.86
CA ALA A 68 5.23 17.40 9.03
C ALA A 68 5.82 16.11 9.64
N ASN A 69 6.67 16.27 10.66
CA ASN A 69 7.45 15.16 11.19
C ASN A 69 6.67 14.27 12.18
N GLU A 70 5.67 14.79 12.89
CA GLU A 70 5.00 14.08 14.00
C GLU A 70 3.74 13.26 13.60
N TRP A 71 3.23 13.45 12.37
CA TRP A 71 1.97 12.82 11.90
C TRP A 71 2.12 12.09 10.56
N ASN A 72 3.37 11.85 10.13
CA ASN A 72 3.69 11.25 8.84
C ASN A 72 3.15 9.81 8.68
N TRP A 73 3.05 9.06 9.78
CA TRP A 73 2.56 7.67 9.80
C TRP A 73 1.10 7.53 9.32
N ILE A 74 0.31 8.61 9.39
CA ILE A 74 -1.07 8.63 8.88
C ILE A 74 -1.09 8.38 7.37
N ILE A 75 -0.06 8.83 6.65
CA ILE A 75 0.03 8.64 5.19
C ILE A 75 0.29 7.18 4.88
N THR A 76 1.17 6.54 5.65
CA THR A 76 1.39 5.10 5.56
C THR A 76 0.08 4.36 5.76
N LEU A 77 -0.67 4.67 6.83
CA LEU A 77 -1.96 4.04 7.09
C LEU A 77 -2.98 4.29 5.97
N ALA A 78 -3.11 5.53 5.50
CA ALA A 78 -4.02 5.90 4.43
C ALA A 78 -3.68 5.19 3.11
N GLY A 79 -2.39 5.11 2.76
CA GLY A 79 -1.94 4.39 1.58
C GLY A 79 -2.15 2.88 1.67
N VAL A 80 -1.97 2.28 2.86
CA VAL A 80 -2.28 0.86 3.09
C VAL A 80 -3.77 0.58 2.95
N VAL A 81 -4.64 1.43 3.51
CA VAL A 81 -6.09 1.31 3.36
C VAL A 81 -6.51 1.48 1.90
N PHE A 82 -5.91 2.44 1.19
CA PHE A 82 -6.21 2.66 -0.23
C PHE A 82 -5.73 1.49 -1.11
N MET A 83 -4.55 0.91 -0.84
CA MET A 83 -4.10 -0.33 -1.50
C MET A 83 -5.08 -1.46 -1.25
N ALA A 84 -5.54 -1.66 0.00
CA ALA A 84 -6.53 -2.69 0.32
C ALA A 84 -7.83 -2.50 -0.46
N TYR A 85 -8.33 -1.26 -0.54
CA TYR A 85 -9.53 -0.92 -1.31
C TYR A 85 -9.37 -1.24 -2.80
N VAL A 86 -8.29 -0.79 -3.43
CA VAL A 86 -8.07 -1.05 -4.87
C VAL A 86 -7.86 -2.54 -5.13
N SER A 87 -7.06 -3.23 -4.32
CA SER A 87 -6.84 -4.67 -4.47
C SER A 87 -8.10 -5.49 -4.28
N THR A 88 -9.02 -5.08 -3.40
CA THR A 88 -10.33 -5.75 -3.27
C THR A 88 -11.23 -5.49 -4.46
N MET A 89 -11.24 -4.27 -5.02
CA MET A 89 -11.97 -4.00 -6.27
C MET A 89 -11.43 -4.83 -7.43
N LEU A 90 -10.11 -4.90 -7.59
CA LEU A 90 -9.45 -5.72 -8.61
C LEU A 90 -9.73 -7.21 -8.44
N PHE A 91 -9.74 -7.70 -7.19
CA PHE A 91 -10.04 -9.10 -6.89
C PHE A 91 -11.47 -9.49 -7.28
N PHE A 92 -12.44 -8.59 -7.12
CA PHE A 92 -13.83 -8.84 -7.47
C PHE A 92 -14.21 -8.37 -8.88
N ASP A 93 -13.24 -7.93 -9.69
CA ASP A 93 -13.45 -7.35 -11.02
C ASP A 93 -14.49 -6.22 -11.02
N ARG A 94 -14.37 -5.31 -10.05
CA ARG A 94 -15.27 -4.16 -9.83
C ARG A 94 -14.59 -2.81 -10.08
N LEU A 95 -13.42 -2.82 -10.71
CA LEU A 95 -12.67 -1.61 -11.02
C LEU A 95 -13.19 -0.95 -12.31
#